data_AF-A0A2R6P1J9-F1
#
_entry.id   AF-A0A2R6P1J9-F1
#
_cell.length_a   1.000
_cell.length_b   1.000
_cell.length_c   1.000
_cell.angle_alpha   90.00
_cell.angle_beta   90.00
_cell.angle_gamma   90.00
#
_symmetry.space_group_name_H-M   'P 1'
#
loop_
_entity.id
_entity.type
_entity.pdbx_description
1 polymer ?
#
loop_
_entity_poly.entity_id
_entity_poly.type
_entity_poly.pdbx_seq_one_letter_code
_entity_poly.pdbx_strand_id
1 'polypeptide(L)'
;MALGELASAAPTSGGLYFWTYKYASPNWRNSLSWIVGYSNTMGNIAGVASIVWGGAVQLMAAVSIGSNLTFTPTTPQIFAVYVALLLLTGIIASTATQSIARLQWVYCTLNIL
;
A
#
# COMPACT_ATOMS: atom_id res chain seq x y z
N MET A 1 -16.32 -11.74 6.89
CA MET A 1 -17.69 -12.11 6.49
C MET A 1 -18.64 -10.90 6.43
N ALA A 2 -18.61 -9.95 7.39
CA ALA A 2 -19.48 -8.76 7.34
C ALA A 2 -19.20 -7.76 6.18
N LEU A 3 -17.95 -7.66 5.72
CA LEU A 3 -17.56 -6.68 4.70
C LEU A 3 -18.13 -7.00 3.30
N GLY A 4 -18.29 -8.29 2.98
CA GLY A 4 -18.82 -8.74 1.69
C GLY A 4 -20.32 -8.47 1.54
N GLU A 5 -21.09 -8.61 2.62
CA GLU A 5 -22.51 -8.29 2.62
C GLU A 5 -22.76 -6.77 2.55
N LEU A 6 -21.94 -5.98 3.26
CA LEU A 6 -21.97 -4.51 3.18
C LEU A 6 -21.56 -4.00 1.79
N ALA A 7 -20.58 -4.63 1.15
CA ALA A 7 -20.17 -4.34 -0.23
C ALA A 7 -21.27 -4.63 -1.26
N SER A 8 -22.04 -5.69 -1.05
CA SER A 8 -23.21 -6.02 -1.90
C SER A 8 -24.39 -5.07 -1.67
N ALA A 9 -24.58 -4.58 -0.43
CA ALA A 9 -25.73 -3.76 -0.07
C ALA A 9 -25.60 -2.27 -0.46
N ALA A 10 -24.38 -1.74 -0.60
CA ALA A 10 -24.15 -0.34 -1.00
C ALA A 10 -22.82 -0.17 -1.74
N PRO A 11 -22.80 -0.29 -3.09
CA PRO A 11 -21.60 -0.12 -3.90
C PRO A 11 -21.39 1.38 -4.18
N THR A 12 -21.04 2.16 -3.16
CA THR A 12 -20.66 3.56 -3.33
C THR A 12 -19.17 3.74 -3.06
N SER A 13 -18.52 4.56 -3.89
CA SER A 13 -17.07 4.83 -3.90
C SER A 13 -16.48 5.40 -2.59
N GLY A 14 -17.29 5.56 -1.53
CA GLY A 14 -16.87 5.97 -0.19
C GLY A 14 -16.51 4.81 0.76
N GLY A 15 -16.71 3.56 0.35
CA GLY A 15 -16.24 2.35 1.06
C GLY A 15 -16.61 2.29 2.56
N LEU A 16 -15.69 1.77 3.36
CA LEU A 16 -15.82 1.53 4.82
C LEU A 16 -16.34 2.75 5.62
N TYR A 17 -15.99 3.97 5.20
CA TYR A 17 -16.40 5.23 5.84
C TYR A 17 -17.90 5.50 5.66
N PHE A 18 -18.39 5.26 4.43
CA PHE A 18 -19.79 5.43 4.08
C PHE A 18 -20.67 4.39 4.78
N TRP A 19 -20.18 3.15 4.91
CA TRP A 19 -20.91 2.10 5.63
C TRP A 19 -20.96 2.35 7.14
N THR A 20 -19.87 2.80 7.78
CA THR A 20 -19.93 3.18 9.20
C THR A 20 -20.81 4.40 9.44
N TYR A 21 -20.81 5.39 8.55
CA TYR A 21 -21.72 6.53 8.66
C TYR A 21 -23.20 6.14 8.48
N LYS A 22 -23.50 5.23 7.54
CA LYS A 22 -24.87 4.83 7.18
C LYS A 22 -25.52 3.88 8.19
N TYR A 23 -24.73 3.02 8.85
CA TYR A 23 -25.23 2.01 9.79
C TYR A 23 -25.04 2.39 11.28
N ALA A 24 -24.34 3.48 11.59
CA ALA A 24 -24.17 3.94 12.98
C ALA A 24 -25.30 4.86 13.46
N SER A 25 -25.60 4.77 14.75
CA SER A 25 -26.58 5.62 15.45
C SER A 25 -26.30 7.13 15.25
N PRO A 26 -27.33 7.99 15.13
CA PRO A 26 -27.19 9.40 14.77
C PRO A 26 -26.19 10.21 15.62
N ASN A 27 -25.98 9.79 16.87
CA ASN A 27 -25.10 10.44 17.84
C ASN A 27 -23.61 10.08 17.67
N TRP A 28 -23.28 8.95 17.03
CA TRP A 28 -21.91 8.43 16.96
C TRP A 28 -21.37 8.26 15.53
N ARG A 29 -22.23 8.40 14.52
CA ARG A 29 -21.90 8.22 13.10
C ARG A 29 -20.74 9.07 12.60
N ASN A 30 -20.59 10.32 13.07
CA ASN A 30 -19.48 11.18 12.66
C ASN A 30 -18.15 10.76 13.29
N SER A 31 -18.13 10.48 14.59
CA SER A 31 -16.90 10.08 15.29
C SER A 31 -16.39 8.72 14.83
N LEU A 32 -17.29 7.75 14.63
CA LEU A 32 -16.93 6.40 14.18
C LEU A 32 -16.43 6.39 12.73
N SER A 33 -17.08 7.11 11.82
CA SER A 33 -16.61 7.24 10.43
C SER A 33 -15.25 7.95 10.35
N TRP A 34 -14.99 8.91 11.23
CA TRP A 34 -13.69 9.58 11.32
C TRP A 34 -12.58 8.65 11.82
N ILE A 35 -12.83 7.84 12.86
CA ILE A 35 -11.85 6.88 13.41
C ILE A 35 -11.53 5.77 12.41
N VAL A 36 -12.56 5.14 11.83
CA VAL A 36 -12.38 4.13 10.78
C VAL A 36 -11.60 4.72 9.62
N GLY A 37 -11.88 5.99 9.35
CA GLY A 37 -11.24 6.69 8.31
C GLY A 37 -9.77 7.00 8.49
N TYR A 38 -9.43 7.57 9.63
CA TYR A 38 -8.05 7.80 10.00
C TYR A 38 -7.26 6.49 10.02
N SER A 39 -7.86 5.42 10.56
CA SER A 39 -7.22 4.10 10.63
C SER A 39 -6.93 3.53 9.25
N ASN A 40 -7.84 3.67 8.28
CA ASN A 40 -7.63 3.19 6.92
C ASN A 40 -6.50 3.97 6.22
N THR A 41 -6.50 5.30 6.33
CA THR A 41 -5.44 6.14 5.75
C THR A 41 -4.08 5.82 6.36
N MET A 42 -3.99 5.71 7.70
CA MET A 42 -2.76 5.32 8.39
C MET A 42 -2.30 3.93 7.98
N GLY A 43 -3.23 2.98 7.83
CA GLY A 43 -2.95 1.63 7.34
C GLY A 43 -2.36 1.62 5.93
N ASN A 44 -2.92 2.41 5.02
CA ASN A 44 -2.38 2.53 3.65
C ASN A 44 -0.98 3.17 3.65
N ILE A 45 -0.76 4.23 4.42
CA ILE A 45 0.56 4.87 4.54
C ILE A 45 1.59 3.88 5.12
N ALA A 46 1.24 3.19 6.20
CA ALA A 46 2.11 2.20 6.83
C ALA A 46 2.40 1.00 5.90
N GLY A 47 1.39 0.55 5.15
CA GLY A 47 1.52 -0.53 4.17
C GLY A 47 2.49 -0.17 3.05
N VAL A 48 2.34 1.01 2.46
CA VAL A 48 3.26 1.49 1.41
C VAL A 48 4.68 1.63 1.96
N ALA A 49 4.85 2.25 3.13
CA ALA A 49 6.15 2.40 3.77
C ALA A 49 6.83 1.05 4.03
N SER A 50 6.08 0.05 4.51
CA SER A 50 6.60 -1.29 4.77
C SER A 50 7.09 -2.00 3.50
N ILE A 51 6.31 -1.94 2.41
CA ILE A 51 6.66 -2.58 1.14
C ILE A 51 7.92 -1.94 0.55
N VAL A 52 8.00 -0.60 0.54
CA VAL A 52 9.14 0.10 -0.03
C VAL A 52 10.41 -0.12 0.78
N TRP A 53 10.30 -0.24 2.12
CA TRP A 53 11.42 -0.61 2.97
C TRP A 53 11.93 -2.03 2.65
N GLY A 54 11.02 -3.00 2.54
CA GLY A 54 11.36 -4.36 2.15
C GLY A 54 12.07 -4.42 0.80
N GLY A 55 11.57 -3.67 -0.19
CA GLY A 55 12.18 -3.55 -1.51
C GLY A 55 13.58 -2.92 -1.47
N ALA A 56 13.79 -1.88 -0.66
CA ALA A 56 15.11 -1.25 -0.50
C ALA A 56 16.14 -2.22 0.08
N VAL A 57 15.76 -3.00 1.10
CA VAL A 57 16.64 -4.02 1.70
C VAL A 57 16.96 -5.14 0.71
N GLN A 58 15.96 -5.64 -0.01
CA GLN A 58 16.14 -6.67 -1.03
C GLN A 58 17.05 -6.21 -2.17
N LEU A 59 16.88 -4.96 -2.64
CA LEU A 59 17.72 -4.39 -3.68
C LEU A 59 19.16 -4.25 -3.22
N MET A 60 19.39 -3.74 -2.01
CA MET A 60 20.74 -3.62 -1.44
C MET A 60 21.40 -4.98 -1.20
N ALA A 61 20.63 -6.01 -0.83
CA ALA A 61 21.11 -7.38 -0.73
C ALA A 61 21.53 -7.93 -2.10
N ALA A 62 20.73 -7.72 -3.15
CA ALA A 62 21.07 -8.14 -4.51
C ALA A 62 22.35 -7.45 -5.02
N VAL A 63 22.51 -6.15 -4.76
CA VAL A 63 23.74 -5.40 -5.08
C VAL A 63 24.95 -5.97 -4.35
N SER A 64 24.81 -6.30 -3.05
CA SER A 64 25.89 -6.91 -2.27
C SER A 64 26.33 -8.25 -2.87
N ILE A 65 25.38 -9.12 -3.23
CA ILE A 65 25.67 -10.40 -3.89
C ILE A 65 26.37 -10.20 -5.23
N GLY A 66 25.88 -9.28 -6.07
CA GLY A 66 26.49 -8.97 -7.37
C GLY A 66 27.90 -8.39 -7.27
N SER A 67 28.23 -7.75 -6.15
CA SER A 67 29.55 -7.20 -5.85
C SER A 67 30.53 -8.21 -5.21
N ASN A 68 30.21 -9.52 -5.20
CA ASN A 68 30.97 -10.54 -4.46
C ASN A 68 31.12 -10.20 -2.96
N LEU A 69 30.07 -9.64 -2.33
CA LEU A 69 30.05 -9.25 -0.91
C LEU A 69 31.11 -8.20 -0.52
N THR A 70 31.70 -7.50 -1.50
CA THR A 70 32.64 -6.40 -1.22
C THR A 70 31.92 -5.14 -0.74
N PHE A 71 30.65 -4.99 -1.11
CA PHE A 71 29.81 -3.89 -0.67
C PHE A 71 28.84 -4.33 0.43
N THR A 72 29.07 -3.83 1.65
CA THR A 72 28.16 -4.02 2.79
C THR A 72 27.26 -2.80 2.91
N PRO A 73 25.94 -2.94 2.68
CA PRO A 73 24.98 -1.86 2.83
C PRO A 73 25.02 -1.25 4.23
N THR A 74 25.28 0.05 4.32
CA THR A 74 25.15 0.78 5.59
C THR A 74 23.72 1.31 5.76
N THR A 75 23.24 1.44 7.00
CA THR A 75 21.91 1.99 7.32
C THR A 75 21.57 3.29 6.60
N PRO A 76 22.45 4.31 6.53
CA PRO A 76 22.15 5.54 5.77
C PRO A 76 22.02 5.31 4.25
N GLN A 77 22.75 4.36 3.67
CA GLN A 77 22.63 4.05 2.24
C GLN A 77 21.31 3.36 1.91
N ILE A 78 20.88 2.41 2.75
CA ILE A 78 19.57 1.75 2.61
C ILE A 78 18.45 2.80 2.72
N PHE A 79 18.57 3.75 3.65
CA PHE A 79 17.61 4.84 3.80
C PHE A 79 17.57 5.75 2.57
N ALA A 80 18.72 6.11 1.99
CA ALA A 80 18.76 6.91 0.76
C ALA A 80 18.06 6.20 -0.42
N VAL A 81 18.30 4.89 -0.57
CA VAL A 81 17.62 4.06 -1.58
C VAL A 81 16.12 3.97 -1.30
N TYR A 82 15.71 3.81 -0.04
CA TYR A 82 14.31 3.83 0.37
C TYR A 82 13.60 5.13 -0.04
N VAL A 83 14.22 6.29 0.22
CA VAL A 83 13.66 7.60 -0.17
C VAL A 83 13.57 7.72 -1.70
N ALA A 84 14.60 7.27 -2.43
CA ALA A 84 14.57 7.27 -3.90
C ALA A 84 13.43 6.39 -4.45
N LEU A 85 13.25 5.19 -3.90
CA LEU A 85 12.15 4.28 -4.28
C LEU A 85 10.77 4.84 -3.92
N LEU A 86 10.63 5.53 -2.79
CA LEU A 86 9.39 6.22 -2.43
C LEU A 86 8.99 7.29 -3.45
N LEU A 87 9.95 8.11 -3.89
CA LEU A 87 9.69 9.14 -4.91
C LEU A 87 9.31 8.49 -6.24
N LEU A 88 10.03 7.44 -6.65
CA LEU A 88 9.78 6.72 -7.89
C LEU A 88 8.39 6.07 -7.91
N THR A 89 8.02 5.41 -6.82
CA THR A 89 6.69 4.80 -6.67
C THR A 89 5.58 5.84 -6.63
N GLY A 90 5.81 7.01 -6.02
CA GLY A 90 4.86 8.14 -6.05
C GLY A 90 4.64 8.70 -7.46
N ILE A 91 5.70 8.86 -8.26
CA ILE A 91 5.60 9.30 -9.65
C ILE A 91 4.85 8.27 -10.51
N ILE A 92 5.17 6.98 -10.35
CA ILE A 92 4.50 5.89 -11.06
C ILE A 92 3.01 5.85 -10.70
N ALA A 93 2.69 5.93 -9.41
CA ALA A 93 1.30 5.93 -8.93
C ALA A 93 0.50 7.12 -9.49
N SER A 94 1.15 8.27 -9.73
CA SER A 94 0.52 9.47 -10.27
C SER A 94 0.31 9.43 -11.79
N THR A 95 1.12 8.67 -12.52
CA THR A 95 1.13 8.69 -14.00
C THR A 95 0.46 7.46 -14.63
N ALA A 96 0.34 6.34 -13.91
CA ALA A 96 0.15 5.01 -14.53
C ALA A 96 -1.05 4.19 -14.06
N THR A 97 -2.13 4.79 -13.54
CA THR A 97 -3.28 4.03 -13.02
C THR A 97 -3.92 3.11 -14.08
N GLN A 98 -3.88 3.47 -15.36
CA GLN A 98 -4.43 2.65 -16.45
C GLN A 98 -3.48 1.53 -16.92
N SER A 99 -2.16 1.70 -16.77
CA SER A 99 -1.15 0.71 -17.19
C SER A 99 -0.91 -0.35 -16.12
N ILE A 100 -0.95 0.04 -14.84
CA ILE A 100 -0.79 -0.87 -13.70
C ILE A 100 -1.91 -1.93 -13.67
N ALA A 101 -3.15 -1.55 -14.05
CA ALA A 101 -4.28 -2.47 -14.13
C ALA A 101 -4.06 -3.63 -15.12
N ARG A 102 -3.27 -3.41 -16.19
CA ARG A 102 -2.90 -4.47 -17.14
C ARG A 102 -1.76 -5.35 -16.63
N LEU A 103 -0.80 -4.77 -15.88
CA LEU A 103 0.31 -5.50 -15.28
C LEU A 103 -0.13 -6.45 -14.16
N GLN A 104 -1.22 -6.12 -13.47
CA GLN A 104 -1.71 -6.92 -12.34
C GLN A 104 -2.07 -8.36 -12.75
N TRP A 105 -2.59 -8.56 -13.97
CA TRP A 105 -2.85 -9.89 -14.52
C TRP A 105 -1.57 -10.73 -14.65
N VAL A 106 -0.47 -10.12 -15.09
CA VAL A 106 0.84 -10.79 -15.21
C VAL A 106 1.38 -11.17 -13.83
N TYR A 107 1.23 -10.27 -12.85
CA TYR A 107 1.67 -10.53 -11.48
C TYR A 107 0.88 -11.68 -10.85
N CYS A 108 -0.44 -11.74 -11.05
CA CYS A 108 -1.28 -12.86 -10.60
C CYS A 108 -0.85 -14.19 -11.20
N THR A 109 -0.56 -14.24 -12.50
CA THR A 109 -0.09 -15.49 -13.15
C THR A 109 1.28 -15.93 -12.65
N LEU A 110 2.20 -15.00 -12.38
CA LEU A 110 3.54 -15.33 -11.86
C LEU A 110 3.52 -15.75 -10.39
N ASN A 111 2.55 -15.32 -9.59
CA ASN A 111 2.45 -15.70 -8.18
C ASN A 111 1.81 -17.08 -7.96
N ILE A 112 1.02 -17.56 -8.93
CA ILE A 112 0.34 -18.86 -8.91
C ILE A 112 1.24 -19.99 -9.43
N LEU A 113 2.19 -19.67 -10.33
CA LEU A 113 3.25 -20.58 -10.79
C LEU A 113 4.36 -20.73 -9.75
#